data_AF-A0AA96QS04-F1
#
_entry.id   AF-A0AA96QS04-F1
#
_cell.length_a   1.000
_cell.length_b   1.000
_cell.length_c   1.000
_cell.angle_alpha   90.00
_cell.angle_beta   90.00
_cell.angle_gamma   90.00
#
_symmetry.space_group_name_H-M   'P 1'
#
loop_
_entity.id
_entity.type
_entity.pdbx_description
1 polymer ?
#
loop_
_entity_poly.entity_id
_entity_poly.type
_entity_poly.pdbx_seq_one_letter_code
_entity_poly.pdbx_strand_id
1 'polypeptide(L)'
;MAEKFDIVPETLDGHRKQLDDLGERLRGALDAARTVSMPTDAYGILCQPFRMMLDPVEQWGLDALNGAVEAMDTTANGVNDTVKQYRAMDESIGETFRTGG
;
A
#
# COMPACT_ATOMS: atom_id res chain seq x y z
N MET A 1 23.25 15.39 20.09
CA MET A 1 23.28 14.65 18.81
C MET A 1 22.13 13.64 18.65
N ALA A 2 21.34 13.32 19.68
CA ALA A 2 20.20 12.40 19.59
C ALA A 2 18.96 12.97 18.86
N GLU A 3 18.71 14.28 18.93
CA GLU A 3 17.52 14.93 18.34
C GLU A 3 17.32 14.67 16.84
N LYS A 4 18.38 14.39 16.07
CA LYS A 4 18.24 14.20 14.61
C LYS A 4 17.81 12.78 14.24
N PHE A 5 18.18 11.80 15.06
CA PHE A 5 17.85 10.40 14.81
C PHE A 5 16.44 10.04 15.24
N ASP A 6 15.81 10.74 16.19
CA ASP A 6 14.39 10.52 16.52
C ASP A 6 13.43 11.11 15.48
N ILE A 7 13.77 12.27 14.89
CA ILE A 7 12.92 12.94 13.89
C ILE A 7 12.73 12.08 12.61
N VAL A 8 13.74 11.28 12.24
CA VAL A 8 13.69 10.46 11.02
C VAL A 8 12.71 9.27 11.15
N PRO A 9 12.77 8.41 12.18
CA PRO A 9 11.77 7.40 12.51
C PRO A 9 10.35 7.94 12.63
N GLU A 10 10.15 9.10 13.28
CA GLU A 10 8.83 9.71 13.41
C GLU A 10 8.27 10.14 12.05
N THR A 11 9.11 10.74 11.20
CA THR A 11 8.73 11.15 9.85
C THR A 11 8.38 9.92 8.99
N LEU A 12 9.17 8.85 9.09
CA LEU A 12 8.91 7.59 8.39
C LEU A 12 7.62 6.90 8.88
N ASP A 13 7.32 6.97 10.18
CA ASP A 13 6.06 6.46 10.74
C ASP A 13 4.85 7.24 10.20
N GLY A 14 4.99 8.56 10.07
CA GLY A 14 4.00 9.43 9.43
C GLY A 14 3.77 9.08 7.96
N HIS A 15 4.84 8.86 7.20
CA HIS A 15 4.76 8.44 5.80
C HIS A 15 4.09 7.06 5.66
N ARG A 16 4.44 6.10 6.53
CA ARG A 16 3.83 4.76 6.54
C ARG A 16 2.31 4.87 6.69
N LYS A 17 1.82 5.67 7.63
CA LYS A 17 0.38 5.89 7.82
C LYS A 17 -0.31 6.45 6.57
N GLN A 18 0.37 7.32 5.82
CA GLN A 18 -0.16 7.85 4.55
C GLN A 18 -0.22 6.77 3.46
N LEU A 19 0.76 5.86 3.40
CA LEU A 19 0.73 4.71 2.50
C LEU A 19 -0.38 3.72 2.88
N ASP A 20 -0.57 3.48 4.17
CA ASP A 20 -1.63 2.60 4.68
C ASP A 20 -3.02 3.15 4.30
N ASP A 21 -3.28 4.45 4.52
CA ASP A 21 -4.53 5.13 4.12
C ASP A 21 -4.77 5.03 2.61
N LEU A 22 -3.74 5.26 1.80
CA LEU A 22 -3.86 5.13 0.35
C LEU A 22 -4.15 3.68 -0.07
N GLY A 23 -3.50 2.71 0.57
CA GLY A 23 -3.74 1.29 0.36
C GLY A 23 -5.19 0.88 0.69
N GLU A 24 -5.74 1.35 1.81
CA GLU A 24 -7.14 1.13 2.17
C GLU A 24 -8.12 1.69 1.13
N ARG A 25 -7.86 2.89 0.63
CA ARG A 25 -8.68 3.51 -0.42
C ARG A 25 -8.63 2.74 -1.73
N LEU A 26 -7.45 2.22 -2.12
CA LEU A 26 -7.30 1.37 -3.29
C LEU A 26 -8.03 0.03 -3.13
N ARG A 27 -7.98 -0.59 -1.95
CA ARG A 27 -8.77 -1.79 -1.63
C ARG A 27 -10.27 -1.52 -1.73
N GLY A 28 -10.74 -0.38 -1.22
CA GLY A 28 -12.13 0.05 -1.37
C GLY A 28 -12.55 0.24 -2.83
N ALA A 29 -11.68 0.82 -3.65
CA ALA A 29 -11.93 0.98 -5.09
C ALA A 29 -11.99 -0.38 -5.82
N LEU A 30 -11.12 -1.32 -5.46
CA LEU A 30 -11.12 -2.68 -5.99
C LEU A 30 -12.40 -3.45 -5.62
N ASP A 31 -12.83 -3.35 -4.36
CA ASP A 31 -14.07 -3.99 -3.88
C ASP A 31 -15.30 -3.44 -4.60
N ALA A 32 -15.35 -2.11 -4.78
CA ALA A 32 -16.37 -1.46 -5.59
C ALA A 32 -16.32 -1.93 -7.05
N ALA A 33 -15.14 -2.03 -7.67
CA ALA A 33 -14.98 -2.51 -9.04
C ALA A 33 -15.46 -3.96 -9.20
N ARG A 34 -15.18 -4.85 -8.23
CA ARG A 34 -15.70 -6.22 -8.19
C ARG A 34 -17.21 -6.27 -8.06
N THR A 35 -17.79 -5.37 -7.27
CA THR A 35 -19.25 -5.28 -7.04
C THR A 35 -20.00 -4.72 -8.25
N VAL A 36 -19.36 -3.80 -8.99
CA VAL A 36 -19.93 -3.14 -10.18
C VAL A 36 -19.71 -3.96 -11.46
N SER A 37 -19.11 -5.17 -11.37
CA SER A 37 -19.08 -6.13 -12.47
C SER A 37 -20.49 -6.31 -13.02
N MET A 38 -20.76 -5.68 -14.17
CA MET A 38 -22.13 -5.47 -14.64
C MET A 38 -22.80 -6.81 -14.92
N PRO A 39 -23.96 -7.09 -14.30
CA PRO A 39 -24.67 -8.33 -14.53
C PRO A 39 -25.15 -8.36 -15.99
N THR A 40 -25.14 -9.55 -16.58
CA THR A 40 -25.29 -9.79 -18.03
C THR A 40 -26.65 -9.35 -18.58
N ASP A 41 -27.62 -9.12 -17.71
CA ASP A 41 -28.97 -8.62 -17.93
C ASP A 41 -29.05 -7.09 -18.11
N ALA A 42 -28.06 -6.33 -17.63
CA ALA A 42 -27.96 -4.88 -17.84
C ALA A 42 -27.61 -4.52 -19.29
N TYR A 43 -26.89 -5.41 -19.99
CA TYR A 43 -26.68 -5.33 -21.43
C TYR A 43 -27.83 -6.03 -22.14
N GLY A 44 -28.75 -5.26 -22.73
CA GLY A 44 -29.78 -5.83 -23.60
C GLY A 44 -29.17 -6.73 -24.69
N ILE A 45 -29.95 -7.68 -25.23
CA ILE A 45 -29.53 -8.71 -26.21
C ILE A 45 -28.62 -8.16 -27.33
N LEU A 46 -28.84 -6.91 -27.76
CA LEU A 46 -28.09 -6.27 -28.85
C LEU A 46 -26.66 -5.83 -28.47
N CYS A 47 -26.37 -5.61 -27.18
CA CYS A 47 -25.09 -5.08 -26.72
C CYS A 47 -24.14 -6.15 -26.19
N GLN A 48 -24.54 -7.43 -26.16
CA GLN A 48 -23.69 -8.55 -25.72
C GLN A 48 -22.35 -8.69 -26.47
N PRO A 49 -22.24 -8.40 -27.79
CA PRO A 49 -20.95 -8.45 -28.48
C PRO A 49 -19.92 -7.46 -27.92
N PHE A 50 -20.38 -6.28 -27.48
CA PHE A 50 -19.51 -5.27 -26.87
C PHE A 50 -19.01 -5.70 -25.49
N ARG A 51 -19.76 -6.54 -24.77
CA ARG A 51 -19.33 -7.08 -23.47
C ARG A 51 -18.11 -7.99 -23.62
N MET A 52 -18.11 -8.88 -24.61
CA MET A 52 -16.97 -9.78 -24.87
C MET A 52 -15.67 -9.00 -25.17
N MET A 53 -15.76 -7.79 -25.74
CA MET A 53 -14.61 -6.90 -25.90
C MET A 53 -14.22 -6.15 -24.62
N LEU A 54 -15.15 -5.96 -23.68
CA LEU A 54 -14.95 -5.18 -22.47
C LEU A 54 -14.40 -6.02 -21.31
N ASP A 55 -14.73 -7.32 -21.24
CA ASP A 55 -14.23 -8.26 -20.24
C ASP A 55 -12.70 -8.22 -20.04
N PRO A 56 -11.86 -8.26 -21.09
CA PRO A 56 -10.40 -8.16 -20.90
C PRO A 56 -9.97 -6.79 -20.35
N VAL A 57 -10.66 -5.71 -20.71
CA VAL A 57 -10.35 -4.36 -20.19
C VAL A 57 -10.72 -4.25 -18.71
N GLU A 58 -11.83 -4.85 -18.30
CA GLU A 58 -12.22 -4.93 -16.89
C GLU A 58 -11.21 -5.73 -16.06
N GLN A 59 -10.75 -6.88 -16.58
CA GLN A 59 -9.71 -7.67 -15.92
C GLN A 59 -8.39 -6.90 -15.78
N TRP A 60 -7.93 -6.20 -16.83
CA TRP A 60 -6.73 -5.36 -16.72
C TRP A 60 -6.88 -4.25 -15.67
N GLY A 61 -8.08 -3.67 -15.54
CA GLY A 61 -8.36 -2.70 -14.49
C GLY A 61 -8.25 -3.30 -13.09
N LEU A 62 -8.81 -4.49 -12.88
CA LEU A 62 -8.71 -5.21 -11.61
C LEU A 62 -7.26 -5.60 -11.28
N ASP A 63 -6.51 -6.09 -12.26
CA ASP A 63 -5.10 -6.45 -12.10
C ASP A 63 -4.24 -5.23 -11.77
N ALA A 64 -4.48 -4.10 -12.44
CA ALA A 64 -3.77 -2.84 -12.15
C ALA A 64 -4.06 -2.33 -10.73
N LEU A 65 -5.33 -2.42 -10.28
CA LEU A 65 -5.71 -2.05 -8.92
C LEU A 65 -5.07 -2.98 -7.88
N ASN A 66 -5.06 -4.29 -8.12
CA ASN A 66 -4.36 -5.27 -7.26
C ASN A 66 -2.86 -4.95 -7.17
N GLY A 67 -2.19 -4.76 -8.31
CA GLY A 67 -0.76 -4.44 -8.34
C GLY A 67 -0.44 -3.12 -7.62
N ALA A 68 -1.33 -2.13 -7.71
CA ALA A 68 -1.19 -0.89 -6.96
C ALA A 68 -1.27 -1.11 -5.44
N VAL A 69 -2.22 -1.93 -4.96
CA VAL A 69 -2.32 -2.30 -3.54
C VAL A 69 -1.05 -3.03 -3.07
N GLU A 70 -0.59 -4.02 -3.82
CA GLU A 70 0.64 -4.78 -3.48
C GLU A 70 1.88 -3.89 -3.42
N ALA A 71 2.01 -2.93 -4.35
CA ALA A 71 3.12 -1.98 -4.37
C ALA A 71 3.07 -1.04 -3.15
N MET A 72 1.88 -0.58 -2.74
CA MET A 72 1.72 0.22 -1.53
C MET A 72 2.10 -0.57 -0.28
N ASP A 73 1.61 -1.81 -0.14
CA ASP A 73 1.94 -2.68 0.99
C ASP A 73 3.45 -2.99 1.06
N THR A 74 4.07 -3.27 -0.08
CA THR A 74 5.53 -3.49 -0.16
C THR A 74 6.31 -2.26 0.29
N THR A 75 5.88 -1.07 -0.14
CA THR A 75 6.52 0.18 0.23
C THR A 75 6.36 0.47 1.73
N ALA A 76 5.14 0.31 2.26
CA ALA A 76 4.85 0.51 3.68
C ALA A 76 5.67 -0.44 4.58
N ASN A 77 5.80 -1.71 4.18
CA ASN A 77 6.64 -2.69 4.86
C ASN A 77 8.12 -2.29 4.84
N GLY A 78 8.65 -1.85 3.69
CA GLY A 78 10.03 -1.38 3.57
C GLY A 78 10.33 -0.17 4.48
N VAL A 79 9.39 0.77 4.57
CA VAL A 79 9.49 1.91 5.50
C VAL A 79 9.50 1.44 6.95
N ASN A 80 8.62 0.50 7.32
CA ASN A 80 8.58 -0.07 8.67
C ASN A 80 9.89 -0.77 9.05
N ASP A 81 10.46 -1.56 8.14
CA ASP A 81 11.72 -2.25 8.39
C ASP A 81 12.89 -1.28 8.51
N THR A 82 12.89 -0.20 7.72
CA THR A 82 13.86 0.89 7.85
C THR A 82 13.77 1.54 9.25
N VAL A 83 12.56 1.83 9.73
CA VAL A 83 12.36 2.39 11.08
C VAL A 83 12.88 1.45 12.16
N LYS A 84 12.63 0.15 12.06
CA LYS A 84 13.15 -0.85 13.01
C LYS A 84 14.68 -0.87 13.03
N GLN A 85 15.31 -0.81 11.85
CA GLN A 85 16.77 -0.77 11.74
C GLN A 85 17.37 0.47 12.41
N TYR A 86 16.77 1.65 12.21
CA TYR A 86 17.21 2.88 12.89
C TYR A 86 17.12 2.75 14.41
N ARG A 87 15.98 2.27 14.93
CA ARG A 87 15.79 2.10 16.38
C ARG A 87 16.76 1.10 16.99
N ALA A 88 16.99 -0.04 16.32
CA ALA A 88 17.94 -1.05 16.79
C ALA A 88 19.39 -0.51 16.83
N MET A 89 19.76 0.31 15.84
CA MET A 89 21.07 0.96 15.81
C MET A 89 21.22 1.96 16.95
N ASP A 90 20.22 2.81 17.19
CA ASP A 90 20.23 3.79 18.28
C ASP A 90 20.30 3.12 19.66
N GLU A 91 19.56 2.02 19.86
CA GLU A 91 19.60 1.25 21.11
C GLU A 91 20.98 0.63 21.35
N SER A 92 21.57 -0.01 20.33
CA SER A 92 22.91 -0.61 20.40
C SER A 92 24.01 0.41 20.70
N ILE A 93 23.97 1.56 20.01
CA ILE A 93 24.90 2.67 20.26
C ILE A 93 24.69 3.22 21.67
N GLY A 94 23.44 3.44 22.09
CA GLY A 94 23.09 3.93 23.40
C GLY A 94 23.55 3.01 24.54
N GLU A 95 23.41 1.68 24.36
CA GLU A 95 23.93 0.68 25.30
C GLU A 95 25.46 0.73 25.40
N THR A 96 26.15 0.87 24.26
CA THR A 96 27.61 1.00 24.22
C THR A 96 28.09 2.22 25.00
N PHE A 97 27.41 3.37 24.84
CA PHE A 97 27.71 4.57 25.62
C PHE A 97 27.39 4.44 27.12
N ARG A 98 26.36 3.66 27.47
CA ARG A 98 25.94 3.46 28.87
C ARG A 98 26.83 2.46 29.61
N THR A 99 27.43 1.50 28.90
CA THR A 99 28.30 0.45 29.48
C THR A 99 29.80 0.74 29.34
N GLY A 100 30.20 1.64 28.43
CA GLY A 100 31.60 2.00 28.15
C GLY A 100 32.03 3.40 28.60
N GLY A 101 31.29 4.05 29.51
CA GLY A 101 31.65 5.31 30.16
C GLY A 101 32.18 5.12 31.57
#